data_AF-A0A7G8EC64-F1
#
_entry.id   AF-A0A7G8EC64-F1
#
_cell.length_a   1.000
_cell.length_b   1.000
_cell.length_c   1.000
_cell.angle_alpha   90.00
_cell.angle_beta   90.00
_cell.angle_gamma   90.00
#
_symmetry.space_group_name_H-M   'P 1'
#
loop_
_entity.id
_entity.type
_entity.pdbx_description
1 polymer ?
#
loop_
_entity_poly.entity_id
_entity_poly.type
_entity_poly.pdbx_seq_one_letter_code
_entity_poly.pdbx_strand_id
1 'polypeptide(L)'
;MKKSSQSTSTPVNLSRSSLPWTVEVHPLTDQQLNDQLQSYEHEVKGRFDRIVPVLKQVSVLQHEPDFITQAQRLARAELGFDLPDHILEQSWVRPLDMRALFAWCVFQSHQQFSDHFFQEDPLHGAAGSANSEAFEAFLLECGFHLLDVSPCADGRLAHTIAYALRIPFSAVRRRSHAGAMFDVENTVNRWVKTEHRRFREQVPNEAHADTRYLKVVAYHFSSVDPLHQGCAAHGSDDSLAASSGLRRLLDFKEAVENSFCCGASVDLLLIGLDTDTDAIRVHVPDQSGEIRLDQWLCAKALYDSTVSMTPQQAHEAVEASVKTHVASAPAAGMVRFISRLLMNNFSQQDYVRSQHRGPYPDAGHAERFIGVGIGFKEVHLRNLTYFAHLDTVEQGAPDLDVGVKIFKGLNVSRDLPIPVVVRFDYSGKVPGARDRAIADCHRIQSAIHDRYAPLVSQGLLHTLLTVRDRDQPHSAVVVGSTLDPVQQEAH
;
A
#
# COMPACT_ATOMS: atom_id res chain seq x y z
N MET A 1 -72.65 0.30 -11.29
CA MET A 1 -71.46 -0.22 -10.59
C MET A 1 -70.24 0.53 -11.10
N LYS A 2 -69.73 1.48 -10.31
CA LYS A 2 -68.57 2.32 -10.60
C LYS A 2 -67.30 1.51 -10.29
N LYS A 3 -66.38 1.38 -11.25
CA LYS A 3 -65.03 0.85 -11.00
C LYS A 3 -64.11 2.03 -10.67
N SER A 4 -63.52 2.01 -9.48
CA SER A 4 -62.57 3.01 -9.01
C SER A 4 -61.18 2.77 -9.62
N SER A 5 -60.54 3.86 -10.00
CA SER A 5 -59.12 3.96 -10.34
C SER A 5 -58.30 4.01 -9.04
N GLN A 6 -57.50 2.99 -8.76
CA GLN A 6 -56.49 3.05 -7.69
C GLN A 6 -55.23 3.75 -8.21
N SER A 7 -54.92 4.90 -7.61
CA SER A 7 -53.65 5.60 -7.76
C SER A 7 -52.55 4.83 -7.01
N THR A 8 -51.54 4.35 -7.74
CA THR A 8 -50.31 3.81 -7.16
C THR A 8 -49.48 4.94 -6.57
N SER A 9 -49.53 5.10 -5.25
CA SER A 9 -48.65 5.99 -4.50
C SER A 9 -47.25 5.38 -4.41
N THR A 10 -46.28 6.01 -5.06
CA THR A 10 -44.85 5.74 -4.90
C THR A 10 -44.45 6.01 -3.44
N PRO A 11 -43.82 5.06 -2.71
CA PRO A 11 -43.36 5.35 -1.36
C PRO A 11 -42.10 6.22 -1.47
N VAL A 12 -42.23 7.49 -1.09
CA VAL A 12 -41.09 8.37 -0.88
C VAL A 12 -40.33 7.84 0.34
N ASN A 13 -39.14 7.29 0.10
CA ASN A 13 -38.24 6.81 1.15
C ASN A 13 -37.63 8.03 1.88
N LEU A 14 -38.36 8.56 2.85
CA LEU A 14 -37.88 9.57 3.79
C LEU A 14 -37.09 8.86 4.91
N SER A 15 -35.83 8.51 4.63
CA SER A 15 -34.86 8.14 5.67
C SER A 15 -33.57 8.95 5.52
N ARG A 16 -33.70 10.28 5.64
CA ARG A 16 -32.60 11.15 6.05
C ARG A 16 -32.84 11.59 7.48
N SER A 17 -32.48 10.74 8.44
CA SER A 17 -32.25 11.18 9.81
C SER A 17 -30.97 12.02 9.81
N SER A 18 -31.13 13.34 9.72
CA SER A 18 -30.10 14.35 9.96
C SER A 18 -29.91 14.57 11.46
N LEU A 19 -29.66 13.50 12.21
CA LEU A 19 -29.13 13.57 13.57
C LEU A 19 -27.61 13.38 13.49
N PRO A 20 -26.81 14.13 14.27
CA PRO A 20 -25.38 13.85 14.40
C PRO A 20 -25.21 12.40 14.86
N TRP A 21 -24.58 11.58 14.02
CA TRP A 21 -24.29 10.19 14.37
C TRP A 21 -23.07 10.17 15.28
N THR A 22 -23.26 9.85 16.55
CA THR A 22 -22.17 9.55 17.46
C THR A 22 -21.76 8.10 17.26
N VAL A 23 -20.63 7.86 16.59
CA VAL A 23 -19.96 6.57 16.67
C VAL A 23 -19.43 6.45 18.07
N GLU A 24 -19.78 5.38 18.78
CA GLU A 24 -19.06 5.05 20.00
C GLU A 24 -17.64 4.62 19.58
N VAL A 25 -16.68 5.49 19.89
CA VAL A 25 -15.25 5.33 19.63
C VAL A 25 -14.66 4.52 20.77
N HIS A 26 -13.78 3.56 20.44
CA HIS A 26 -13.11 2.73 21.42
C HIS A 26 -12.26 3.55 22.39
N PRO A 27 -12.21 3.21 23.69
CA PRO A 27 -11.39 3.90 24.70
C PRO A 27 -9.87 3.88 24.42
N LEU A 28 -9.42 3.08 23.46
CA LEU A 28 -8.01 2.95 23.05
C LEU A 28 -7.73 3.58 21.67
N THR A 29 -8.73 4.23 21.07
CA THR A 29 -8.57 4.86 19.76
C THR A 29 -7.78 6.15 19.86
N ASP A 30 -6.77 6.28 19.02
CA ASP A 30 -6.06 7.54 18.79
C ASP A 30 -6.83 8.38 17.76
N GLN A 31 -7.74 9.22 18.25
CA GLN A 31 -8.58 10.06 17.41
C GLN A 31 -7.76 11.12 16.66
N GLN A 32 -6.73 11.68 17.28
CA GLN A 32 -5.90 12.70 16.66
C GLN A 32 -5.16 12.13 15.43
N LEU A 33 -4.60 10.92 15.58
CA LEU A 33 -3.96 10.25 14.46
C LEU A 33 -4.98 9.86 13.38
N ASN A 34 -6.20 9.46 13.74
CA ASN A 34 -7.27 9.22 12.76
C ASN A 34 -7.57 10.47 11.92
N ASP A 35 -7.70 11.64 12.54
CA ASP A 35 -7.99 12.89 11.84
C ASP A 35 -6.84 13.29 10.90
N GLN A 36 -5.58 13.06 11.31
CA GLN A 36 -4.39 13.28 10.49
C GLN A 36 -4.37 12.35 9.27
N LEU A 37 -4.56 11.05 9.49
CA LEU A 37 -4.61 10.04 8.43
C LEU A 37 -5.79 10.29 7.46
N GLN A 38 -6.92 10.80 7.96
CA GLN A 38 -8.07 11.18 7.15
C GLN A 38 -7.74 12.36 6.24
N SER A 39 -7.09 13.39 6.80
CA SER A 39 -6.69 14.58 6.06
C SER A 39 -5.70 14.22 4.95
N TYR A 40 -4.70 13.39 5.28
CA TYR A 40 -3.72 12.88 4.31
C TYR A 40 -4.39 12.05 3.20
N GLU A 41 -5.30 11.13 3.54
CA GLU A 41 -6.01 10.33 2.54
C GLU A 41 -6.83 11.21 1.58
N HIS A 42 -7.61 12.16 2.12
CA HIS A 42 -8.42 13.07 1.32
C HIS A 42 -7.58 13.97 0.43
N GLU A 43 -6.46 14.50 0.93
CA GLU A 43 -5.60 15.35 0.14
C GLU A 43 -5.02 14.58 -1.05
N VAL A 44 -4.40 13.43 -0.80
CA VAL A 44 -3.72 12.67 -1.84
C VAL A 44 -4.72 12.10 -2.83
N LYS A 45 -5.76 11.37 -2.38
CA LYS A 45 -6.76 10.79 -3.30
C LYS A 45 -7.54 11.87 -4.02
N GLY A 46 -7.87 12.97 -3.35
CA GLY A 46 -8.57 14.11 -3.94
C GLY A 46 -7.83 14.71 -5.13
N ARG A 47 -6.48 14.75 -5.11
CA ARG A 47 -5.69 15.18 -6.27
C ARG A 47 -5.91 14.29 -7.50
N PHE A 48 -5.88 12.97 -7.33
CA PHE A 48 -6.14 12.03 -8.43
C PHE A 48 -7.60 12.08 -8.91
N ASP A 49 -8.55 12.18 -7.98
CA ASP A 49 -9.98 12.18 -8.29
C ASP A 49 -10.40 13.46 -9.06
N ARG A 50 -9.65 14.57 -8.90
CA ARG A 50 -9.82 15.83 -9.66
C ARG A 50 -9.36 15.75 -11.12
N ILE A 51 -8.51 14.79 -11.51
CA ILE A 51 -7.92 14.72 -12.86
C ILE A 51 -9.01 14.65 -13.95
N VAL A 52 -9.97 13.72 -13.82
CA VAL A 52 -10.99 13.51 -14.84
C VAL A 52 -11.93 14.73 -14.99
N PRO A 53 -12.47 15.32 -13.90
CA PRO A 53 -13.23 16.57 -13.98
C PRO A 53 -12.48 17.71 -14.68
N VAL A 54 -11.21 17.93 -14.34
CA VAL A 54 -10.39 18.99 -14.94
C VAL A 54 -10.17 18.73 -16.42
N LEU A 55 -9.82 17.50 -16.80
CA LEU A 55 -9.60 17.14 -18.21
C LEU A 55 -10.88 17.27 -19.05
N LYS A 56 -12.05 16.99 -18.48
CA LYS A 56 -13.34 17.28 -19.15
C LYS A 56 -13.50 18.78 -19.43
N GLN A 57 -13.16 19.65 -18.48
CA GLN A 57 -13.21 21.10 -18.70
C GLN A 57 -12.19 21.55 -19.75
N VAL A 58 -10.95 21.03 -19.70
CA VAL A 58 -9.92 21.31 -20.72
C VAL A 58 -10.41 20.91 -22.12
N SER A 59 -11.12 19.78 -22.25
CA SER A 59 -11.67 19.36 -23.54
C SER A 59 -12.70 20.33 -24.13
N VAL A 60 -13.46 21.04 -23.28
CA VAL A 60 -14.42 22.07 -23.71
C VAL A 60 -13.69 23.32 -24.23
N LEU A 61 -12.55 23.65 -23.63
CA LEU A 61 -11.76 24.83 -23.97
C LEU A 61 -10.98 24.69 -25.30
N GLN A 62 -10.88 23.48 -25.87
CA GLN A 62 -10.00 23.17 -27.01
C GLN A 62 -10.12 24.15 -28.19
N HIS A 63 -11.32 24.68 -28.42
CA HIS A 63 -11.62 25.53 -29.59
C HIS A 63 -11.55 27.03 -29.30
N GLU A 64 -11.16 27.43 -28.09
CA GLU A 64 -11.00 28.84 -27.72
C GLU A 64 -9.69 29.43 -28.30
N PRO A 65 -9.68 30.71 -28.73
CA PRO A 65 -8.49 31.35 -29.30
C PRO A 65 -7.26 31.38 -28.39
N ASP A 66 -7.47 31.41 -27.07
CA ASP A 66 -6.44 31.40 -26.03
C ASP A 66 -6.39 30.07 -25.25
N PHE A 67 -6.83 28.97 -25.89
CA PHE A 67 -6.95 27.62 -25.31
C PHE A 67 -5.78 27.23 -24.41
N ILE A 68 -4.53 27.31 -24.90
CA ILE A 68 -3.35 26.87 -24.14
C ILE A 68 -3.23 27.66 -22.83
N THR A 69 -3.43 28.97 -22.88
CA THR A 69 -3.35 29.82 -21.68
C THR A 69 -4.45 29.48 -20.68
N GLN A 70 -5.67 29.24 -21.16
CA GLN A 70 -6.78 28.85 -20.28
C GLN A 70 -6.58 27.45 -19.67
N ALA A 71 -6.15 26.48 -20.48
CA ALA A 71 -5.88 25.11 -20.04
C ALA A 71 -4.77 25.06 -18.98
N GLN A 72 -3.67 25.78 -19.18
CA GLN A 72 -2.60 25.87 -18.19
C GLN A 72 -3.06 26.56 -16.90
N ARG A 73 -3.83 27.65 -17.01
CA ARG A 73 -4.38 28.33 -15.82
C ARG A 73 -5.28 27.40 -15.00
N LEU A 74 -6.14 26.65 -15.67
CA LEU A 74 -7.04 25.70 -15.02
C LEU A 74 -6.25 24.56 -14.36
N ALA A 75 -5.27 23.97 -15.06
CA ALA A 75 -4.45 22.89 -14.53
C ALA A 75 -3.63 23.34 -13.31
N ARG A 76 -3.01 24.51 -13.34
CA ARG A 76 -2.32 25.08 -12.17
C ARG A 76 -3.25 25.28 -10.98
N ALA A 77 -4.45 25.80 -11.22
CA ALA A 77 -5.40 26.10 -10.15
C ALA A 77 -5.95 24.82 -9.48
N GLU A 78 -6.29 23.80 -10.27
CA GLU A 78 -7.00 22.61 -9.78
C GLU A 78 -6.09 21.42 -9.46
N LEU A 79 -4.97 21.29 -10.18
CA LEU A 79 -4.03 20.18 -10.10
C LEU A 79 -2.65 20.59 -9.56
N GLY A 80 -2.30 21.88 -9.64
CA GLY A 80 -1.04 22.41 -9.09
C GLY A 80 0.17 22.23 -10.01
N PHE A 81 -0.01 21.90 -11.28
CA PHE A 81 1.07 21.73 -12.26
C PHE A 81 0.60 22.07 -13.68
N ASP A 82 1.57 22.20 -14.58
CA ASP A 82 1.33 22.45 -16.00
C ASP A 82 1.03 21.17 -16.78
N LEU A 83 0.18 21.31 -17.79
CA LEU A 83 -0.02 20.31 -18.84
C LEU A 83 1.15 20.38 -19.84
N PRO A 84 1.43 19.32 -20.59
CA PRO A 84 2.56 19.31 -21.52
C PRO A 84 2.24 20.11 -22.78
N ASP A 85 2.98 21.21 -23.00
CA ASP A 85 2.74 22.13 -24.13
C ASP A 85 2.73 21.42 -25.48
N HIS A 86 3.65 20.49 -25.71
CA HIS A 86 3.75 19.74 -26.97
C HIS A 86 2.50 18.90 -27.30
N ILE A 87 1.66 18.55 -26.31
CA ILE A 87 0.37 17.88 -26.52
C ILE A 87 -0.72 18.93 -26.77
N LEU A 88 -0.71 20.03 -26.03
CA LEU A 88 -1.69 21.12 -26.19
C LEU A 88 -1.57 21.83 -27.54
N GLU A 89 -0.34 22.06 -28.03
CA GLU A 89 -0.05 22.76 -29.28
C GLU A 89 -0.57 22.02 -30.52
N GLN A 90 -0.82 20.73 -30.43
CA GLN A 90 -1.33 19.91 -31.54
C GLN A 90 -2.87 19.94 -31.66
N SER A 91 -3.55 20.55 -30.69
CA SER A 91 -5.02 20.52 -30.56
C SER A 91 -5.77 21.25 -31.68
N TRP A 92 -5.11 22.12 -32.45
CA TRP A 92 -5.73 22.79 -33.60
C TRP A 92 -5.80 21.91 -34.85
N VAL A 93 -4.92 20.90 -34.96
CA VAL A 93 -4.89 19.96 -36.10
C VAL A 93 -5.74 18.73 -35.83
N ARG A 94 -5.75 18.25 -34.57
CA ARG A 94 -6.41 17.01 -34.15
C ARG A 94 -7.09 17.17 -32.80
N PRO A 95 -8.09 16.33 -32.47
CA PRO A 95 -8.64 16.25 -31.11
C PRO A 95 -7.53 16.12 -30.07
N LEU A 96 -7.73 16.70 -28.88
CA LEU A 96 -6.78 16.56 -27.78
C LEU A 96 -6.53 15.09 -27.45
N ASP A 97 -5.26 14.74 -27.23
CA ASP A 97 -4.89 13.41 -26.76
C ASP A 97 -5.23 13.26 -25.27
N MET A 98 -6.49 12.98 -25.00
CA MET A 98 -7.02 12.83 -23.64
C MET A 98 -6.37 11.68 -22.89
N ARG A 99 -5.90 10.65 -23.60
CA ARG A 99 -5.20 9.52 -22.98
C ARG A 99 -3.84 9.98 -22.48
N ALA A 100 -3.06 10.63 -23.33
CA ALA A 100 -1.75 11.17 -22.95
C ALA A 100 -1.86 12.23 -21.83
N LEU A 101 -2.83 13.15 -21.91
CA LEU A 101 -3.08 14.14 -20.85
C LEU A 101 -3.48 13.49 -19.52
N PHE A 102 -4.33 12.45 -19.54
CA PHE A 102 -4.67 11.72 -18.33
C PHE A 102 -3.46 11.06 -17.70
N ALA A 103 -2.65 10.33 -18.47
CA ALA A 103 -1.45 9.69 -17.97
C ALA A 103 -0.44 10.72 -17.42
N TRP A 104 -0.26 11.86 -18.11
CA TRP A 104 0.56 12.97 -17.63
C TRP A 104 0.10 13.46 -16.26
N CYS A 105 -1.20 13.77 -16.10
CA CYS A 105 -1.74 14.26 -14.85
C CYS A 105 -1.57 13.25 -13.70
N VAL A 106 -1.71 11.95 -13.98
CA VAL A 106 -1.47 10.90 -12.99
C VAL A 106 0.01 10.87 -12.59
N PHE A 107 0.93 10.96 -13.54
CA PHE A 107 2.37 10.97 -13.28
C PHE A 107 2.84 12.21 -12.52
N GLN A 108 2.31 13.39 -12.85
CA GLN A 108 2.61 14.62 -12.11
C GLN A 108 2.01 14.59 -10.70
N SER A 109 0.78 14.09 -10.54
CA SER A 109 0.17 13.91 -9.22
C SER A 109 0.97 12.93 -8.36
N HIS A 110 1.47 11.84 -8.94
CA HIS A 110 2.37 10.91 -8.26
C HIS A 110 3.69 11.58 -7.83
N GLN A 111 4.32 12.37 -8.71
CA GLN A 111 5.56 13.07 -8.37
C GLN A 111 5.36 14.06 -7.23
N GLN A 112 4.35 14.94 -7.30
CA GLN A 112 4.06 15.89 -6.23
C GLN A 112 3.78 15.20 -4.89
N PHE A 113 3.00 14.11 -4.94
CA PHE A 113 2.73 13.27 -3.77
C PHE A 113 4.02 12.68 -3.18
N SER A 114 4.89 12.12 -4.02
CA SER A 114 6.17 11.57 -3.58
C SER A 114 7.07 12.65 -2.99
N ASP A 115 7.14 13.82 -3.61
CA ASP A 115 7.95 14.94 -3.14
C ASP A 115 7.47 15.40 -1.75
N HIS A 116 6.17 15.68 -1.62
CA HIS A 116 5.55 16.06 -0.35
C HIS A 116 5.80 15.02 0.75
N PHE A 117 5.64 13.73 0.44
CA PHE A 117 5.88 12.65 1.41
C PHE A 117 7.30 12.67 2.00
N PHE A 118 8.31 12.83 1.16
CA PHE A 118 9.71 12.78 1.59
C PHE A 118 10.21 14.11 2.17
N GLN A 119 9.67 15.23 1.71
CA GLN A 119 10.10 16.57 2.15
C GLN A 119 9.40 17.00 3.44
N GLU A 120 8.13 16.64 3.63
CA GLU A 120 7.30 17.15 4.72
C GLU A 120 6.96 16.11 5.79
N ASP A 121 7.24 14.83 5.55
CA ASP A 121 6.90 13.70 6.44
C ASP A 121 5.46 13.81 7.00
N PRO A 122 4.44 13.84 6.14
CA PRO A 122 3.04 14.07 6.55
C PRO A 122 2.47 12.97 7.45
N LEU A 123 3.13 11.82 7.53
CA LEU A 123 2.78 10.71 8.41
C LEU A 123 3.62 10.67 9.71
N HIS A 124 4.52 11.63 9.89
CA HIS A 124 5.45 11.71 11.02
C HIS A 124 6.21 10.40 11.27
N GLY A 125 6.53 9.68 10.19
CA GLY A 125 7.07 8.31 10.23
C GLY A 125 8.47 8.19 9.64
N ALA A 126 9.13 9.31 9.30
CA ALA A 126 10.48 9.33 8.76
C ALA A 126 11.53 8.95 9.82
N ALA A 127 12.70 8.53 9.33
CA ALA A 127 13.80 8.15 10.22
C ALA A 127 14.26 9.36 11.03
N GLY A 128 14.43 9.19 12.34
CA GLY A 128 14.74 10.29 13.27
C GLY A 128 13.53 11.13 13.70
N SER A 129 12.31 10.80 13.25
CA SER A 129 11.11 11.37 13.87
C SER A 129 10.92 10.78 15.26
N ALA A 130 10.34 11.56 16.19
CA ALA A 130 10.08 11.09 17.56
C ALA A 130 9.22 9.81 17.60
N ASN A 131 8.27 9.68 16.65
CA ASN A 131 7.43 8.48 16.53
C ASN A 131 8.23 7.27 16.06
N SER A 132 9.13 7.43 15.07
CA SER A 132 10.00 6.35 14.60
C SER A 132 10.96 5.89 15.69
N GLU A 133 11.63 6.82 16.38
CA GLU A 133 12.57 6.51 17.46
C GLU A 133 11.88 5.78 18.61
N ALA A 134 10.68 6.25 19.01
CA ALA A 134 9.89 5.58 20.04
C ALA A 134 9.48 4.16 19.63
N PHE A 135 9.10 3.95 18.37
CA PHE A 135 8.74 2.63 17.87
C PHE A 135 9.95 1.69 17.74
N GLU A 136 11.09 2.19 17.29
CA GLU A 136 12.34 1.41 17.22
C GLU A 136 12.81 0.97 18.61
N ALA A 137 12.74 1.85 19.61
CA ALA A 137 13.01 1.51 21.00
C ALA A 137 12.02 0.44 21.52
N PHE A 138 10.72 0.64 21.28
CA PHE A 138 9.69 -0.34 21.61
C PHE A 138 9.94 -1.71 20.96
N LEU A 139 10.37 -1.72 19.70
CA LEU A 139 10.67 -2.94 18.95
C LEU A 139 11.84 -3.71 19.57
N LEU A 140 12.92 -3.00 19.94
CA LEU A 140 14.06 -3.57 20.65
C LEU A 140 13.67 -4.10 22.04
N GLU A 141 12.85 -3.38 22.79
CA GLU A 141 12.30 -3.84 24.08
C GLU A 141 11.42 -5.08 23.94
N CYS A 142 10.80 -5.29 22.77
CA CYS A 142 10.07 -6.51 22.44
C CYS A 142 10.98 -7.67 22.02
N GLY A 143 12.30 -7.48 21.98
CA GLY A 143 13.25 -8.51 21.57
C GLY A 143 13.44 -8.58 20.06
N PHE A 144 13.11 -7.53 19.30
CA PHE A 144 13.27 -7.53 17.85
C PHE A 144 14.19 -6.41 17.39
N HIS A 145 15.23 -6.74 16.63
CA HIS A 145 16.14 -5.74 16.05
C HIS A 145 15.73 -5.31 14.64
N LEU A 146 14.75 -5.98 14.04
CA LEU A 146 14.21 -5.61 12.73
C LEU A 146 12.81 -6.20 12.56
N LEU A 147 11.90 -5.37 12.02
CA LEU A 147 10.56 -5.79 11.61
C LEU A 147 10.45 -5.77 10.07
N ASP A 148 10.22 -6.92 9.45
CA ASP A 148 9.97 -7.06 8.01
C ASP A 148 8.55 -7.59 7.78
N VAL A 149 7.73 -6.80 7.11
CA VAL A 149 6.33 -7.11 6.80
C VAL A 149 6.15 -7.27 5.29
N SER A 150 5.65 -8.44 4.90
CA SER A 150 5.27 -8.75 3.53
C SER A 150 3.75 -8.89 3.39
N PRO A 151 3.05 -7.81 2.98
CA PRO A 151 1.64 -7.89 2.62
C PRO A 151 1.44 -8.41 1.18
N CYS A 152 0.20 -8.79 0.86
CA CYS A 152 -0.21 -8.95 -0.53
C CYS A 152 0.00 -7.64 -1.31
N ALA A 153 0.18 -7.74 -2.62
CA ALA A 153 0.29 -6.60 -3.51
C ALA A 153 -1.04 -5.99 -3.97
N ASP A 154 -2.16 -6.57 -3.51
CA ASP A 154 -3.50 -5.97 -3.60
C ASP A 154 -3.47 -4.52 -3.10
N GLY A 155 -4.02 -3.59 -3.89
CA GLY A 155 -3.99 -2.16 -3.58
C GLY A 155 -4.70 -1.81 -2.28
N ARG A 156 -5.62 -2.66 -1.79
CA ARG A 156 -6.27 -2.49 -0.50
C ARG A 156 -5.30 -2.66 0.67
N LEU A 157 -4.18 -3.36 0.48
CA LEU A 157 -3.12 -3.56 1.48
C LEU A 157 -1.99 -2.52 1.41
N ALA A 158 -2.08 -1.55 0.51
CA ALA A 158 -1.05 -0.52 0.39
C ALA A 158 -0.89 0.31 1.69
N HIS A 159 -1.95 0.43 2.49
CA HIS A 159 -1.96 1.19 3.73
C HIS A 159 -1.57 0.37 4.98
N THR A 160 -1.34 -0.94 4.88
CA THR A 160 -1.26 -1.86 6.04
C THR A 160 -0.35 -1.33 7.16
N ILE A 161 0.78 -0.72 6.78
CA ILE A 161 1.76 -0.19 7.72
C ILE A 161 1.24 1.04 8.47
N ALA A 162 0.85 2.10 7.77
CA ALA A 162 0.54 3.38 8.40
C ALA A 162 -0.88 3.45 8.99
N TYR A 163 -1.81 2.65 8.44
CA TYR A 163 -3.23 2.67 8.83
C TYR A 163 -3.58 1.43 9.66
N ALA A 164 -3.54 0.22 9.10
CA ALA A 164 -4.03 -0.96 9.80
C ALA A 164 -3.19 -1.34 11.04
N LEU A 165 -1.87 -1.15 10.97
CA LEU A 165 -0.94 -1.50 12.05
C LEU A 165 -0.37 -0.29 12.82
N ARG A 166 -0.55 0.94 12.32
CA ARG A 166 -0.03 2.21 12.88
C ARG A 166 1.47 2.15 13.21
N ILE A 167 2.26 1.63 12.27
CA ILE A 167 3.71 1.51 12.38
C ILE A 167 4.36 2.66 11.60
N PRO A 168 5.32 3.40 12.19
CA PRO A 168 6.13 4.38 11.45
C PRO A 168 6.82 3.72 10.27
N PHE A 169 6.63 4.27 9.06
CA PHE A 169 7.05 3.61 7.82
C PHE A 169 8.57 3.42 7.69
N SER A 170 9.37 4.17 8.44
CA SER A 170 10.84 4.00 8.46
C SER A 170 11.33 2.94 9.44
N ALA A 171 10.54 2.61 10.46
CA ALA A 171 10.84 1.59 11.48
C ALA A 171 10.47 0.15 11.04
N VAL A 172 9.95 0.00 9.82
CA VAL A 172 9.57 -1.30 9.24
C VAL A 172 10.08 -1.43 7.81
N ARG A 173 10.52 -2.64 7.46
CA ARG A 173 10.75 -3.02 6.06
C ARG A 173 9.45 -3.55 5.48
N ARG A 174 8.89 -2.86 4.49
CA ARG A 174 7.70 -3.31 3.76
C ARG A 174 8.07 -3.79 2.35
N ARG A 175 7.62 -4.99 1.97
CA ARG A 175 7.70 -5.52 0.59
C ARG A 175 6.43 -6.26 0.22
N SER A 176 5.64 -5.68 -0.69
CA SER A 176 4.45 -6.33 -1.23
C SER A 176 4.80 -7.34 -2.32
N HIS A 177 4.12 -8.49 -2.33
CA HIS A 177 4.21 -9.51 -3.38
C HIS A 177 2.79 -10.04 -3.67
N ALA A 178 2.49 -10.49 -4.89
CA ALA A 178 1.21 -11.16 -5.13
C ALA A 178 1.03 -12.35 -4.17
N GLY A 179 -0.13 -12.42 -3.50
CA GLY A 179 -0.38 -13.44 -2.48
C GLY A 179 0.52 -13.36 -1.25
N ALA A 180 1.25 -12.26 -1.04
CA ALA A 180 2.29 -12.15 -0.02
C ALA A 180 3.43 -13.20 -0.19
N MET A 181 3.60 -13.73 -1.40
CA MET A 181 4.60 -14.75 -1.72
C MET A 181 6.00 -14.14 -1.90
N PHE A 182 6.59 -13.70 -0.78
CA PHE A 182 7.90 -13.08 -0.79
C PHE A 182 9.02 -14.04 -1.22
N ASP A 183 10.10 -13.48 -1.75
CA ASP A 183 11.28 -14.24 -2.15
C ASP A 183 12.14 -14.58 -0.93
N VAL A 184 12.29 -15.88 -0.66
CA VAL A 184 13.02 -16.40 0.49
C VAL A 184 14.50 -16.05 0.40
N GLU A 185 15.16 -16.29 -0.72
CA GLU A 185 16.60 -16.04 -0.89
C GLU A 185 16.92 -14.55 -0.75
N ASN A 186 16.10 -13.71 -1.37
CA ASN A 186 16.23 -12.25 -1.23
C ASN A 186 16.01 -11.79 0.22
N THR A 187 15.16 -12.48 0.99
CA THR A 187 14.93 -12.18 2.41
C THR A 187 16.08 -12.68 3.28
N VAL A 188 16.63 -13.88 3.01
CA VAL A 188 17.86 -14.39 3.66
C VAL A 188 19.03 -13.44 3.44
N ASN A 189 19.25 -12.99 2.20
CA ASN A 189 20.29 -12.02 1.88
C ASN A 189 20.15 -10.70 2.65
N ARG A 190 18.93 -10.32 3.04
CA ARG A 190 18.70 -9.14 3.88
C ARG A 190 18.97 -9.42 5.34
N TRP A 191 18.51 -10.56 5.85
CA TRP A 191 18.86 -11.00 7.19
C TRP A 191 20.37 -10.99 7.38
N VAL A 192 21.14 -11.56 6.44
CA VAL A 192 22.61 -11.53 6.45
C VAL A 192 23.15 -10.10 6.51
N LYS A 193 22.62 -9.17 5.69
CA LYS A 193 23.06 -7.76 5.70
C LYS A 193 22.76 -7.07 7.02
N THR A 194 21.61 -7.36 7.63
CA THR A 194 21.22 -6.82 8.94
C THR A 194 22.13 -7.36 10.04
N GLU A 195 22.33 -8.67 10.11
CA GLU A 195 23.22 -9.28 11.11
C GLU A 195 24.66 -8.81 10.94
N HIS A 196 25.18 -8.79 9.72
CA HIS A 196 26.51 -8.26 9.43
C HIS A 196 26.67 -6.81 9.89
N ARG A 197 25.63 -5.98 9.74
CA ARG A 197 25.62 -4.60 10.25
C ARG A 197 25.63 -4.56 11.77
N ARG A 198 24.87 -5.40 12.47
CA ARG A 198 24.92 -5.52 13.94
C ARG A 198 26.32 -5.92 14.42
N PHE A 199 26.98 -6.83 13.72
CA PHE A 199 28.35 -7.25 14.07
C PHE A 199 29.39 -6.14 13.83
N ARG A 200 29.27 -5.39 12.73
CA ARG A 200 30.29 -4.40 12.34
C ARG A 200 30.06 -3.00 12.91
N GLU A 201 28.81 -2.61 13.06
CA GLU A 201 28.41 -1.24 13.40
C GLU A 201 27.60 -1.18 14.70
N GLN A 202 27.20 -2.32 15.28
CA GLN A 202 26.30 -2.38 16.44
C GLN A 202 24.97 -1.64 16.22
N VAL A 203 24.51 -1.59 14.97
CA VAL A 203 23.24 -0.95 14.59
C VAL A 203 22.21 -2.00 14.15
N PRO A 204 20.98 -1.98 14.69
CA PRO A 204 20.46 -1.02 15.68
C PRO A 204 20.88 -1.33 17.12
N ASN A 205 21.47 -2.50 17.36
CA ASN A 205 22.00 -2.92 18.64
C ASN A 205 23.22 -3.85 18.46
N GLU A 206 23.85 -4.22 19.56
CA GLU A 206 24.95 -5.18 19.55
C GLU A 206 24.51 -6.56 19.06
N ALA A 207 25.35 -7.23 18.27
CA ALA A 207 25.03 -8.52 17.65
C ALA A 207 24.70 -9.65 18.64
N HIS A 208 25.24 -9.57 19.86
CA HIS A 208 25.04 -10.56 20.91
C HIS A 208 23.89 -10.23 21.86
N ALA A 209 23.19 -9.09 21.66
CA ALA A 209 21.96 -8.80 22.37
C ALA A 209 20.88 -9.83 21.98
N ASP A 210 20.08 -10.26 22.95
CA ASP A 210 19.00 -11.26 22.78
C ASP A 210 17.81 -10.66 22.03
N THR A 211 18.00 -10.45 20.73
CA THR A 211 17.00 -9.91 19.81
C THR A 211 17.02 -10.67 18.49
N ARG A 212 15.86 -10.83 17.86
CA ARG A 212 15.71 -11.53 16.58
C ARG A 212 15.19 -10.63 15.47
N TYR A 213 15.38 -11.10 14.25
CA TYR A 213 14.71 -10.59 13.09
C TYR A 213 13.27 -11.11 13.09
N LEU A 214 12.28 -10.23 13.07
CA LEU A 214 10.86 -10.59 13.00
C LEU A 214 10.36 -10.47 11.57
N LYS A 215 9.96 -11.61 10.98
CA LYS A 215 9.30 -11.65 9.68
C LYS A 215 7.79 -11.84 9.85
N VAL A 216 7.02 -10.97 9.21
CA VAL A 216 5.56 -10.98 9.23
C VAL A 216 5.02 -11.15 7.81
N VAL A 217 4.06 -12.05 7.64
CA VAL A 217 3.22 -12.11 6.44
C VAL A 217 1.84 -11.55 6.75
N ALA A 218 1.36 -10.64 5.90
CA ALA A 218 0.01 -10.12 5.95
C ALA A 218 -0.79 -10.62 4.73
N TYR A 219 -1.51 -11.72 4.91
CA TYR A 219 -2.50 -12.18 3.92
C TYR A 219 -3.80 -11.38 4.10
N HIS A 220 -4.74 -11.53 3.17
CA HIS A 220 -5.99 -10.80 3.24
C HIS A 220 -7.19 -11.62 2.78
N PHE A 221 -8.35 -11.17 3.19
CA PHE A 221 -9.65 -11.76 2.94
C PHE A 221 -10.72 -10.66 2.90
N SER A 222 -11.92 -11.01 2.46
CA SER A 222 -13.11 -10.17 2.55
C SER A 222 -14.11 -10.87 3.45
N SER A 223 -14.55 -10.20 4.52
CA SER A 223 -15.62 -10.72 5.39
C SER A 223 -17.01 -10.58 4.77
N VAL A 224 -17.19 -9.65 3.82
CA VAL A 224 -18.45 -9.37 3.14
C VAL A 224 -18.68 -10.28 1.93
N ASP A 225 -17.65 -10.53 1.12
CA ASP A 225 -17.72 -11.39 -0.06
C ASP A 225 -16.49 -12.32 -0.19
N PRO A 226 -16.37 -13.34 0.70
CA PRO A 226 -15.18 -14.19 0.78
C PRO A 226 -14.87 -14.95 -0.51
N LEU A 227 -15.89 -15.29 -1.30
CA LEU A 227 -15.73 -16.13 -2.50
C LEU A 227 -15.23 -15.36 -3.73
N HIS A 228 -15.26 -14.03 -3.71
CA HIS A 228 -14.91 -13.22 -4.88
C HIS A 228 -13.97 -12.04 -4.58
N GLN A 229 -13.99 -11.48 -3.36
CA GLN A 229 -13.22 -10.29 -2.99
C GLN A 229 -12.03 -10.58 -2.05
N GLY A 230 -11.68 -11.85 -1.88
CA GLY A 230 -10.47 -12.28 -1.18
C GLY A 230 -9.20 -12.13 -2.04
N CYS A 231 -8.17 -12.92 -1.73
CA CYS A 231 -6.90 -12.84 -2.44
C CYS A 231 -6.97 -13.47 -3.83
N ALA A 232 -6.92 -12.66 -4.90
CA ALA A 232 -6.97 -13.14 -6.28
C ALA A 232 -5.85 -14.13 -6.63
N ALA A 233 -4.64 -13.95 -6.07
CA ALA A 233 -3.51 -14.86 -6.26
C ALA A 233 -3.76 -16.27 -5.72
N HIS A 234 -4.70 -16.41 -4.79
CA HIS A 234 -5.12 -17.68 -4.17
C HIS A 234 -6.58 -18.01 -4.50
N GLY A 235 -7.12 -17.46 -5.59
CA GLY A 235 -8.48 -17.77 -6.04
C GLY A 235 -9.58 -17.40 -5.04
N SER A 236 -9.36 -16.37 -4.21
CA SER A 236 -10.27 -15.99 -3.12
C SER A 236 -10.46 -17.07 -2.05
N ASP A 237 -9.51 -17.99 -1.89
CA ASP A 237 -9.49 -18.96 -0.79
C ASP A 237 -8.63 -18.44 0.37
N ASP A 238 -9.30 -18.03 1.45
CA ASP A 238 -8.68 -17.52 2.68
C ASP A 238 -7.73 -18.54 3.34
N SER A 239 -8.12 -19.81 3.32
CA SER A 239 -7.33 -20.90 3.94
C SER A 239 -6.07 -21.15 3.13
N LEU A 240 -6.18 -21.12 1.80
CA LEU A 240 -5.03 -21.20 0.92
C LEU A 240 -4.10 -20.00 1.07
N ALA A 241 -4.65 -18.79 1.19
CA ALA A 241 -3.86 -17.58 1.40
C ALA A 241 -3.09 -17.61 2.73
N ALA A 242 -3.76 -18.00 3.83
CA ALA A 242 -3.14 -18.13 5.14
C ALA A 242 -2.06 -19.23 5.17
N SER A 243 -2.37 -20.42 4.63
CA SER A 243 -1.43 -21.55 4.61
C SER A 243 -0.22 -21.31 3.71
N SER A 244 -0.40 -20.66 2.57
CA SER A 244 0.71 -20.29 1.67
C SER A 244 1.63 -19.25 2.32
N GLY A 245 1.05 -18.27 3.02
CA GLY A 245 1.80 -17.30 3.80
C GLY A 245 2.61 -17.95 4.94
N LEU A 246 1.99 -18.84 5.71
CA LEU A 246 2.68 -19.60 6.76
C LEU A 246 3.80 -20.47 6.20
N ARG A 247 3.54 -21.20 5.11
CA ARG A 247 4.54 -22.03 4.43
C ARG A 247 5.76 -21.18 4.08
N ARG A 248 5.55 -20.00 3.51
CA ARG A 248 6.64 -19.11 3.10
C ARG A 248 7.44 -18.55 4.28
N LEU A 249 6.79 -18.27 5.41
CA LEU A 249 7.45 -17.90 6.67
C LEU A 249 8.34 -19.05 7.18
N LEU A 250 7.84 -20.28 7.15
CA LEU A 250 8.58 -21.47 7.58
C LEU A 250 9.77 -21.76 6.66
N ASP A 251 9.59 -21.67 5.33
CA ASP A 251 10.67 -21.84 4.36
C ASP A 251 11.82 -20.82 4.62
N PHE A 252 11.49 -19.59 5.01
CA PHE A 252 12.47 -18.58 5.40
C PHE A 252 13.21 -18.91 6.69
N LYS A 253 12.49 -19.33 7.73
CA LYS A 253 13.11 -19.75 8.99
C LYS A 253 14.04 -20.94 8.78
N GLU A 254 13.56 -21.97 8.06
CA GLU A 254 14.35 -23.14 7.71
C GLU A 254 15.60 -22.77 6.90
N ALA A 255 15.49 -21.85 5.94
CA ALA A 255 16.63 -21.40 5.16
C ALA A 255 17.71 -20.72 6.04
N VAL A 256 17.31 -19.92 7.04
CA VAL A 256 18.26 -19.31 7.99
C VAL A 256 18.88 -20.37 8.89
N GLU A 257 18.06 -21.23 9.51
CA GLU A 257 18.52 -22.24 10.48
C GLU A 257 19.44 -23.29 9.84
N ASN A 258 19.20 -23.68 8.58
CA ASN A 258 20.01 -24.66 7.88
C ASN A 258 21.29 -24.07 7.25
N SER A 259 21.27 -22.79 6.85
CA SER A 259 22.38 -22.17 6.13
C SER A 259 23.43 -21.54 7.05
N PHE A 260 23.07 -21.23 8.30
CA PHE A 260 23.93 -20.52 9.25
C PHE A 260 24.05 -21.30 10.56
N CYS A 261 25.28 -21.45 11.06
CA CYS A 261 25.57 -22.26 12.25
C CYS A 261 25.02 -21.63 13.54
N CYS A 262 25.29 -22.31 14.66
CA CYS A 262 25.40 -21.65 15.95
C CYS A 262 24.07 -21.10 16.51
N GLY A 263 22.94 -21.70 16.10
CA GLY A 263 21.60 -21.35 16.57
C GLY A 263 21.00 -20.11 15.90
N ALA A 264 21.49 -19.72 14.70
CA ALA A 264 20.88 -18.67 13.90
C ALA A 264 19.39 -18.96 13.68
N SER A 265 18.53 -18.01 14.02
CA SER A 265 17.07 -18.16 13.98
C SER A 265 16.38 -16.82 13.80
N VAL A 266 15.09 -16.87 13.48
CA VAL A 266 14.21 -15.71 13.28
C VAL A 266 12.87 -15.95 13.95
N ASP A 267 12.17 -14.87 14.29
CA ASP A 267 10.79 -14.95 14.77
C ASP A 267 9.81 -14.69 13.62
N LEU A 268 8.65 -15.34 13.69
CA LEU A 268 7.63 -15.33 12.65
C LEU A 268 6.29 -14.85 13.22
N LEU A 269 5.51 -14.15 12.40
CA LEU A 269 4.13 -13.79 12.71
C LEU A 269 3.25 -13.83 11.46
N LEU A 270 2.05 -14.36 11.58
CA LEU A 270 1.06 -14.37 10.50
C LEU A 270 -0.14 -13.50 10.88
N ILE A 271 -0.48 -12.57 10.00
CA ILE A 271 -1.62 -11.65 10.17
C ILE A 271 -2.54 -11.79 8.96
N GLY A 272 -3.84 -11.88 9.19
CA GLY A 272 -4.86 -11.71 8.15
C GLY A 272 -5.49 -10.34 8.26
N LEU A 273 -5.65 -9.63 7.14
CA LEU A 273 -6.36 -8.34 7.07
C LEU A 273 -7.71 -8.53 6.37
N ASP A 274 -8.79 -8.14 7.02
CA ASP A 274 -10.11 -8.02 6.38
C ASP A 274 -10.16 -6.73 5.57
N THR A 275 -10.21 -6.83 4.23
CA THR A 275 -10.18 -5.65 3.35
C THR A 275 -11.46 -4.82 3.36
N ASP A 276 -12.53 -5.33 3.99
CA ASP A 276 -13.80 -4.64 4.13
C ASP A 276 -13.82 -3.71 5.33
N THR A 277 -13.08 -4.04 6.39
CA THR A 277 -13.12 -3.31 7.67
C THR A 277 -11.75 -2.86 8.18
N ASP A 278 -10.67 -3.28 7.51
CA ASP A 278 -9.28 -3.23 7.95
C ASP A 278 -9.02 -3.89 9.31
N ALA A 279 -9.95 -4.68 9.83
CA ALA A 279 -9.74 -5.44 11.05
C ALA A 279 -8.70 -6.55 10.80
N ILE A 280 -7.79 -6.75 11.75
CA ILE A 280 -6.81 -7.83 11.67
C ILE A 280 -7.24 -9.09 12.43
N ARG A 281 -6.77 -10.24 11.95
CA ARG A 281 -6.62 -11.46 12.75
C ARG A 281 -5.15 -11.76 12.94
N VAL A 282 -4.74 -12.08 14.16
CA VAL A 282 -3.34 -12.40 14.48
C VAL A 282 -3.24 -13.86 14.89
N HIS A 283 -2.45 -14.65 14.16
CA HIS A 283 -2.14 -16.02 14.56
C HIS A 283 -1.01 -15.97 15.58
N VAL A 284 -1.38 -16.03 16.86
CA VAL A 284 -0.43 -15.90 17.98
C VAL A 284 0.49 -17.14 17.98
N PRO A 285 1.81 -16.97 17.85
CA PRO A 285 2.74 -18.09 17.97
C PRO A 285 2.77 -18.59 19.42
N ASP A 286 3.08 -19.86 19.62
CA ASP A 286 3.37 -20.40 20.95
C ASP A 286 4.80 -20.08 21.41
N GLN A 287 5.18 -20.57 22.59
CA GLN A 287 6.53 -20.39 23.14
C GLN A 287 7.66 -20.91 22.23
N SER A 288 7.40 -21.91 21.38
CA SER A 288 8.37 -22.46 20.42
C SER A 288 8.39 -21.71 19.08
N GLY A 289 7.46 -20.77 18.90
CA GLY A 289 7.24 -20.05 17.64
C GLY A 289 6.32 -20.80 16.67
N GLU A 290 5.61 -21.85 17.11
CA GLU A 290 4.65 -22.57 16.26
C GLU A 290 3.41 -21.72 16.04
N ILE A 291 2.99 -21.59 14.77
CA ILE A 291 1.79 -20.85 14.36
C ILE A 291 0.74 -21.86 13.88
N ARG A 292 -0.43 -21.86 14.53
CA ARG A 292 -1.56 -22.70 14.14
C ARG A 292 -2.55 -21.94 13.27
N LEU A 293 -2.89 -22.51 12.11
CA LEU A 293 -3.76 -21.84 11.14
C LEU A 293 -5.20 -21.75 11.59
N ASP A 294 -5.69 -22.67 12.42
CA ASP A 294 -7.06 -22.75 12.96
C ASP A 294 -7.25 -21.90 14.23
N GLN A 295 -6.20 -21.22 14.70
CA GLN A 295 -6.23 -20.42 15.91
C GLN A 295 -5.66 -19.02 15.69
N TRP A 296 -6.51 -18.01 15.87
CA TRP A 296 -6.15 -16.62 15.74
C TRP A 296 -6.98 -15.74 16.67
N LEU A 297 -6.40 -14.63 17.11
CA LEU A 297 -7.15 -13.56 17.78
C LEU A 297 -7.78 -12.67 16.72
N CYS A 298 -9.10 -12.46 16.83
CA CYS A 298 -9.83 -11.54 15.98
C CYS A 298 -9.88 -10.15 16.62
N ALA A 299 -9.21 -9.16 16.02
CA ALA A 299 -9.20 -7.80 16.53
C ALA A 299 -10.60 -7.20 16.59
N LYS A 300 -11.49 -7.56 15.66
CA LYS A 300 -12.88 -7.12 15.71
C LYS A 300 -13.64 -7.66 16.93
N ALA A 301 -13.48 -8.95 17.25
CA ALA A 301 -14.12 -9.55 18.40
C ALA A 301 -13.59 -8.95 19.71
N LEU A 302 -12.27 -8.71 19.78
CA LEU A 302 -11.65 -8.04 20.93
C LEU A 302 -12.19 -6.61 21.07
N TYR A 303 -12.18 -5.82 19.99
CA TYR A 303 -12.76 -4.48 19.94
C TYR A 303 -14.19 -4.48 20.52
N ASP A 304 -15.06 -5.36 20.00
CA ASP A 304 -16.48 -5.40 20.40
C ASP A 304 -16.63 -5.77 21.89
N SER A 305 -15.72 -6.58 22.44
CA SER A 305 -15.71 -6.97 23.86
C SER A 305 -15.12 -5.92 24.80
N THR A 306 -14.26 -5.01 24.31
CA THR A 306 -13.53 -4.02 25.12
C THR A 306 -14.02 -2.58 24.95
N VAL A 307 -14.91 -2.31 23.99
CA VAL A 307 -15.39 -0.94 23.69
C VAL A 307 -16.06 -0.24 24.88
N SER A 308 -16.73 -1.00 25.75
CA SER A 308 -17.43 -0.47 26.93
C SER A 308 -16.56 -0.40 28.19
N MET A 309 -15.29 -0.79 28.10
CA MET A 309 -14.36 -0.78 29.23
C MET A 309 -13.68 0.58 29.41
N THR A 310 -13.01 0.77 30.55
CA THR A 310 -12.03 1.87 30.68
C THR A 310 -10.77 1.58 29.84
N PRO A 311 -9.98 2.60 29.45
CA PRO A 311 -8.73 2.39 28.71
C PRO A 311 -7.79 1.38 29.38
N GLN A 312 -7.64 1.46 30.70
CA GLN A 312 -6.79 0.52 31.45
C GLN A 312 -7.32 -0.92 31.38
N GLN A 313 -8.62 -1.12 31.62
CA GLN A 313 -9.24 -2.45 31.55
C GLN A 313 -9.16 -3.04 30.14
N ALA A 314 -9.39 -2.22 29.11
CA ALA A 314 -9.26 -2.64 27.72
C ALA A 314 -7.83 -3.07 27.39
N HIS A 315 -6.83 -2.31 27.84
CA HIS A 315 -5.42 -2.67 27.66
C HIS A 315 -5.08 -4.01 28.35
N GLU A 316 -5.47 -4.17 29.62
CA GLU A 316 -5.27 -5.40 30.39
C GLU A 316 -5.98 -6.60 29.73
N ALA A 317 -7.20 -6.41 29.22
CA ALA A 317 -7.97 -7.44 28.53
C ALA A 317 -7.32 -7.89 27.21
N VAL A 318 -6.79 -6.94 26.42
CA VAL A 318 -6.06 -7.27 25.18
C VAL A 318 -4.80 -8.07 25.51
N GLU A 319 -3.98 -7.60 26.45
CA GLU A 319 -2.75 -8.30 26.83
C GLU A 319 -3.03 -9.70 27.41
N ALA A 320 -4.06 -9.83 28.25
CA ALA A 320 -4.50 -11.12 28.78
C ALA A 320 -4.98 -12.07 27.67
N SER A 321 -5.69 -11.55 26.67
CA SER A 321 -6.15 -12.33 25.52
C SER A 321 -4.96 -12.86 24.72
N VAL A 322 -3.93 -12.05 24.48
CA VAL A 322 -2.70 -12.50 23.79
C VAL A 322 -1.95 -13.56 24.59
N LYS A 323 -1.80 -13.36 25.91
CA LYS A 323 -1.10 -14.31 26.79
C LYS A 323 -1.79 -15.68 26.89
N THR A 324 -3.12 -15.69 26.85
CA THR A 324 -3.90 -16.91 27.13
C THR A 324 -4.47 -17.58 25.87
N HIS A 325 -4.30 -16.98 24.68
CA HIS A 325 -4.83 -17.52 23.43
C HIS A 325 -4.27 -18.90 23.06
N VAL A 326 -3.00 -19.14 23.38
CA VAL A 326 -2.31 -20.40 23.14
C VAL A 326 -1.89 -21.05 24.46
N ALA A 327 -1.82 -22.38 24.48
CA ALA A 327 -1.58 -23.15 25.71
C ALA A 327 -0.22 -22.82 26.36
N SER A 328 0.82 -22.59 25.55
CA SER A 328 2.10 -22.07 26.00
C SER A 328 2.30 -20.66 25.44
N ALA A 329 2.19 -19.65 26.29
CA ALA A 329 2.27 -18.26 25.91
C ALA A 329 3.60 -17.94 25.19
N PRO A 330 3.58 -17.08 24.16
CA PRO A 330 4.82 -16.63 23.54
C PRO A 330 5.66 -15.80 24.52
N ALA A 331 6.92 -15.54 24.14
CA ALA A 331 7.79 -14.66 24.91
C ALA A 331 7.13 -13.30 25.19
N ALA A 332 7.43 -12.69 26.35
CA ALA A 332 6.79 -11.46 26.81
C ALA A 332 6.89 -10.31 25.79
N GLY A 333 8.00 -10.24 25.04
CA GLY A 333 8.18 -9.25 23.97
C GLY A 333 7.22 -9.45 22.79
N MET A 334 6.99 -10.69 22.35
CA MET A 334 6.00 -11.02 21.31
C MET A 334 4.58 -10.71 21.79
N VAL A 335 4.24 -11.03 23.04
CA VAL A 335 2.95 -10.65 23.65
C VAL A 335 2.74 -9.14 23.58
N ARG A 336 3.75 -8.37 24.01
CA ARG A 336 3.70 -6.90 24.03
C ARG A 336 3.56 -6.32 22.62
N PHE A 337 4.29 -6.88 21.66
CA PHE A 337 4.22 -6.48 20.25
C PHE A 337 2.82 -6.74 19.65
N ILE A 338 2.29 -7.96 19.79
CA ILE A 338 0.95 -8.31 19.28
C ILE A 338 -0.12 -7.45 19.94
N SER A 339 -0.04 -7.24 21.25
CA SER A 339 -0.98 -6.39 21.98
C SER A 339 -1.00 -4.97 21.42
N ARG A 340 0.18 -4.39 21.12
CA ARG A 340 0.29 -3.07 20.49
C ARG A 340 -0.36 -3.05 19.10
N LEU A 341 -0.15 -4.07 18.27
CA LEU A 341 -0.78 -4.14 16.94
C LEU A 341 -2.30 -4.23 17.02
N LEU A 342 -2.84 -5.03 17.94
CA LEU A 342 -4.30 -5.14 18.15
C LEU A 342 -4.92 -3.81 18.60
N MET A 343 -4.30 -3.14 19.57
CA MET A 343 -4.76 -1.82 20.04
C MET A 343 -4.66 -0.75 18.96
N ASN A 344 -3.56 -0.72 18.20
CA ASN A 344 -3.41 0.15 17.04
C ASN A 344 -4.53 -0.09 16.00
N ASN A 345 -4.90 -1.36 15.78
CA ASN A 345 -5.95 -1.72 14.83
C ASN A 345 -7.36 -1.30 15.28
N PHE A 346 -7.61 -1.13 16.58
CA PHE A 346 -8.89 -0.57 17.06
C PHE A 346 -9.10 0.86 16.52
N SER A 347 -8.03 1.66 16.48
CA SER A 347 -8.08 3.00 15.88
C SER A 347 -8.44 2.95 14.40
N GLN A 348 -7.94 1.93 13.68
CA GLN A 348 -8.28 1.75 12.26
C GLN A 348 -9.73 1.30 12.06
N GLN A 349 -10.24 0.41 12.90
CA GLN A 349 -11.65 0.01 12.82
C GLN A 349 -12.57 1.23 13.05
N ASP A 350 -12.26 2.09 14.02
CA ASP A 350 -13.00 3.35 14.21
C ASP A 350 -12.83 4.34 13.06
N TYR A 351 -11.63 4.41 12.47
CA TYR A 351 -11.41 5.18 11.25
C TYR A 351 -12.40 4.77 10.15
N VAL A 352 -12.44 3.48 9.80
CA VAL A 352 -13.34 2.96 8.74
C VAL A 352 -14.81 3.21 9.09
N ARG A 353 -15.21 2.92 10.35
CA ARG A 353 -16.59 3.14 10.82
C ARG A 353 -16.99 4.60 10.70
N SER A 354 -16.13 5.53 11.10
CA SER A 354 -16.40 6.98 11.04
C SER A 354 -16.64 7.47 9.61
N GLN A 355 -15.91 6.92 8.63
CA GLN A 355 -16.00 7.34 7.23
C GLN A 355 -17.18 6.72 6.49
N HIS A 356 -17.46 5.43 6.74
CA HIS A 356 -18.32 4.63 5.86
C HIS A 356 -19.59 4.10 6.52
N ARG A 357 -19.75 4.27 7.85
CA ARG A 357 -20.90 3.75 8.62
C ARG A 357 -21.08 2.25 8.46
N GLY A 358 -19.96 1.52 8.41
CA GLY A 358 -19.92 0.09 8.09
C GLY A 358 -18.59 -0.27 7.41
N PRO A 359 -18.54 -1.36 6.63
CA PRO A 359 -17.39 -1.67 5.81
C PRO A 359 -17.18 -0.62 4.72
N TYR A 360 -16.00 -0.65 4.09
CA TYR A 360 -15.71 0.14 2.89
C TYR A 360 -16.80 -0.03 1.82
N PRO A 361 -17.23 1.06 1.16
CA PRO A 361 -18.25 0.98 0.10
C PRO A 361 -17.69 0.40 -1.20
N ASP A 362 -16.37 0.47 -1.40
CA ASP A 362 -15.67 -0.14 -2.52
C ASP A 362 -15.22 -1.55 -2.13
N ALA A 363 -16.00 -2.54 -2.58
CA ALA A 363 -15.75 -3.96 -2.33
C ALA A 363 -14.45 -4.48 -3.00
N GLY A 364 -13.91 -3.74 -3.98
CA GLY A 364 -12.78 -4.21 -4.80
C GLY A 364 -11.74 -3.14 -5.14
N HIS A 365 -11.14 -3.31 -6.31
CA HIS A 365 -10.03 -2.51 -6.85
C HIS A 365 -10.47 -1.09 -7.25
N ALA A 366 -9.68 -0.09 -6.90
CA ALA A 366 -9.89 1.32 -7.26
C ALA A 366 -8.56 2.10 -7.41
N GLU A 367 -7.50 1.38 -7.82
CA GLU A 367 -6.14 1.88 -7.98
C GLU A 367 -6.03 2.95 -9.07
N ARG A 368 -5.14 3.93 -8.85
CA ARG A 368 -4.94 5.09 -9.75
C ARG A 368 -3.84 4.85 -10.77
N PHE A 369 -2.83 4.06 -10.41
CA PHE A 369 -1.71 3.65 -11.27
C PHE A 369 -1.11 2.32 -10.82
N ILE A 370 -0.33 1.68 -11.70
CA ILE A 370 0.46 0.49 -11.39
C ILE A 370 1.88 0.92 -11.02
N GLY A 371 2.37 0.49 -9.86
CA GLY A 371 3.78 0.61 -9.48
C GLY A 371 4.56 -0.65 -9.84
N VAL A 372 5.69 -0.52 -10.50
CA VAL A 372 6.55 -1.63 -10.96
C VAL A 372 7.95 -1.50 -10.38
N GLY A 373 8.53 -2.60 -9.91
CA GLY A 373 9.93 -2.69 -9.48
C GLY A 373 10.05 -2.96 -7.98
N ILE A 374 10.72 -2.05 -7.25
CA ILE A 374 10.88 -2.14 -5.79
C ILE A 374 9.81 -1.28 -5.10
N GLY A 375 9.17 -1.84 -4.06
CA GLY A 375 8.02 -1.25 -3.34
C GLY A 375 8.13 0.25 -3.08
N PHE A 376 7.02 0.96 -3.24
CA PHE A 376 6.97 2.42 -3.15
C PHE A 376 6.88 2.85 -1.68
N LYS A 377 7.96 3.44 -1.13
CA LYS A 377 8.04 3.78 0.31
C LYS A 377 7.05 4.86 0.71
N GLU A 378 6.67 5.73 -0.21
CA GLU A 378 5.69 6.81 0.01
C GLU A 378 4.24 6.32 -0.05
N VAL A 379 3.96 5.18 -0.69
CA VAL A 379 2.58 4.72 -0.90
C VAL A 379 2.06 3.96 0.31
N HIS A 380 1.24 4.66 1.09
CA HIS A 380 0.60 4.20 2.32
C HIS A 380 -0.92 4.34 2.30
N LEU A 381 -1.58 4.29 1.13
CA LEU A 381 -3.00 4.56 0.99
C LEU A 381 -3.77 3.41 0.30
N ARG A 382 -4.93 3.05 0.87
CA ARG A 382 -5.85 2.03 0.33
C ARG A 382 -6.21 2.36 -1.11
N ASN A 383 -6.10 1.40 -2.02
CA ASN A 383 -6.48 1.56 -3.42
C ASN A 383 -5.80 2.74 -4.13
N LEU A 384 -4.62 3.20 -3.70
CA LEU A 384 -3.89 4.21 -4.46
C LEU A 384 -3.10 3.58 -5.62
N THR A 385 -2.39 2.50 -5.35
CA THR A 385 -1.54 1.80 -6.33
C THR A 385 -1.72 0.31 -6.25
N TYR A 386 -1.65 -0.35 -7.41
CA TYR A 386 -1.43 -1.79 -7.49
C TYR A 386 0.08 -1.99 -7.68
N PHE A 387 0.70 -2.85 -6.86
CA PHE A 387 2.14 -3.05 -6.93
C PHE A 387 2.50 -4.37 -7.62
N ALA A 388 3.39 -4.33 -8.60
CA ALA A 388 3.98 -5.52 -9.19
C ALA A 388 5.47 -5.56 -8.84
N HIS A 389 5.85 -6.42 -7.89
CA HIS A 389 7.24 -6.59 -7.52
C HIS A 389 7.97 -7.36 -8.60
N LEU A 390 8.98 -6.77 -9.21
CA LEU A 390 9.76 -7.45 -10.24
C LEU A 390 11.20 -6.93 -10.32
N ASP A 391 12.14 -7.87 -10.33
CA ASP A 391 13.55 -7.59 -10.66
C ASP A 391 13.77 -7.72 -12.18
N THR A 392 13.01 -8.61 -12.84
CA THR A 392 12.90 -8.78 -14.28
C THR A 392 11.44 -9.00 -14.67
N VAL A 393 11.03 -8.61 -15.89
CA VAL A 393 9.63 -8.82 -16.33
C VAL A 393 9.33 -10.32 -16.43
N GLU A 394 10.30 -11.15 -16.80
CA GLU A 394 10.12 -12.60 -16.92
C GLU A 394 9.76 -13.25 -15.58
N GLN A 395 10.37 -12.78 -14.48
CA GLN A 395 10.08 -13.28 -13.14
C GLN A 395 8.81 -12.66 -12.53
N GLY A 396 8.45 -11.43 -12.94
CA GLY A 396 7.31 -10.68 -12.39
C GLY A 396 6.10 -10.53 -13.31
N ALA A 397 6.09 -11.16 -14.48
CA ALA A 397 5.02 -11.06 -15.48
C ALA A 397 3.64 -11.44 -14.93
N PRO A 398 3.48 -12.49 -14.09
CA PRO A 398 2.18 -12.83 -13.51
C PRO A 398 1.58 -11.68 -12.69
N ASP A 399 2.38 -11.02 -11.87
CA ASP A 399 1.94 -9.88 -11.05
C ASP A 399 1.51 -8.71 -11.94
N LEU A 400 2.30 -8.40 -12.97
CA LEU A 400 1.97 -7.31 -13.89
C LEU A 400 0.70 -7.60 -14.72
N ASP A 401 0.49 -8.85 -15.13
CA ASP A 401 -0.72 -9.26 -15.87
C ASP A 401 -1.99 -9.07 -15.05
N VAL A 402 -1.94 -9.37 -13.74
CA VAL A 402 -3.05 -9.13 -12.82
C VAL A 402 -3.35 -7.63 -12.74
N GLY A 403 -2.32 -6.80 -12.57
CA GLY A 403 -2.46 -5.34 -12.58
C GLY A 403 -3.09 -4.82 -13.89
N VAL A 404 -2.59 -5.27 -15.05
CA VAL A 404 -3.14 -4.89 -16.36
C VAL A 404 -4.59 -5.35 -16.51
N LYS A 405 -4.95 -6.54 -16.02
CA LYS A 405 -6.34 -7.02 -16.03
C LYS A 405 -7.25 -6.13 -15.20
N ILE A 406 -6.83 -5.71 -14.01
CA ILE A 406 -7.56 -4.77 -13.15
C ILE A 406 -7.78 -3.45 -13.90
N PHE A 407 -6.72 -2.86 -14.45
CA PHE A 407 -6.80 -1.57 -15.15
C PHE A 407 -7.52 -1.64 -16.50
N LYS A 408 -7.65 -2.81 -17.13
CA LYS A 408 -8.58 -2.99 -18.25
C LYS A 408 -10.03 -2.76 -17.82
N GLY A 409 -10.40 -3.24 -16.64
CA GLY A 409 -11.71 -3.00 -16.04
C GLY A 409 -11.88 -1.55 -15.56
N LEU A 410 -10.89 -1.01 -14.85
CA LEU A 410 -10.97 0.33 -14.26
C LEU A 410 -10.83 1.46 -15.27
N ASN A 411 -9.93 1.35 -16.24
CA ASN A 411 -9.55 2.47 -17.12
C ASN A 411 -9.89 2.21 -18.58
N VAL A 412 -9.40 1.10 -19.17
CA VAL A 412 -9.54 0.86 -20.61
C VAL A 412 -11.01 0.74 -21.04
N SER A 413 -11.86 0.16 -20.19
CA SER A 413 -13.32 0.04 -20.41
C SER A 413 -14.03 1.39 -20.65
N ARG A 414 -13.43 2.49 -20.18
CA ARG A 414 -13.92 3.88 -20.30
C ARG A 414 -12.96 4.76 -21.10
N ASP A 415 -12.11 4.15 -21.92
CA ASP A 415 -11.15 4.81 -22.82
C ASP A 415 -10.03 5.62 -22.14
N LEU A 416 -9.72 5.30 -20.88
CA LEU A 416 -8.57 5.87 -20.17
C LEU A 416 -7.38 4.90 -20.24
N PRO A 417 -6.14 5.40 -20.31
CA PRO A 417 -4.97 4.54 -20.36
C PRO A 417 -4.64 3.94 -19.00
N ILE A 418 -3.74 2.98 -19.01
CA ILE A 418 -3.09 2.36 -17.85
C ILE A 418 -1.79 3.13 -17.56
N PRO A 419 -1.73 3.93 -16.47
CA PRO A 419 -0.50 4.61 -16.07
C PRO A 419 0.38 3.63 -15.28
N VAL A 420 1.61 3.44 -15.72
CA VAL A 420 2.59 2.56 -15.08
C VAL A 420 3.79 3.39 -14.62
N VAL A 421 4.12 3.33 -13.34
CA VAL A 421 5.33 3.95 -12.78
C VAL A 421 6.36 2.85 -12.51
N VAL A 422 7.48 2.89 -13.23
CA VAL A 422 8.61 1.98 -13.05
C VAL A 422 9.61 2.64 -12.12
N ARG A 423 9.98 1.97 -11.03
CA ARG A 423 10.98 2.46 -10.08
C ARG A 423 12.03 1.44 -9.72
N PHE A 424 13.29 1.89 -9.79
CA PHE A 424 14.43 1.22 -9.21
C PHE A 424 15.12 2.08 -8.14
N ASP A 425 15.40 1.47 -7.00
CA ASP A 425 16.18 2.08 -5.93
C ASP A 425 17.66 1.71 -6.10
N TYR A 426 18.55 2.69 -5.99
CA TYR A 426 20.00 2.50 -5.98
C TYR A 426 20.60 2.99 -4.65
N SER A 427 21.86 2.66 -4.42
CA SER A 427 22.65 3.19 -3.31
C SER A 427 23.61 4.23 -3.86
N GLY A 428 23.49 5.48 -3.44
CA GLY A 428 24.41 6.56 -3.83
C GLY A 428 25.86 6.31 -3.40
N LYS A 429 26.07 5.40 -2.45
CA LYS A 429 27.39 4.97 -1.98
C LYS A 429 28.12 4.00 -2.92
N VAL A 430 27.43 3.44 -3.92
CA VAL A 430 28.01 2.44 -4.82
C VAL A 430 28.26 3.05 -6.21
N PRO A 431 29.51 3.14 -6.67
CA PRO A 431 29.84 3.67 -8.00
C PRO A 431 29.06 2.99 -9.13
N GLY A 432 28.52 3.81 -10.04
CA GLY A 432 27.72 3.39 -11.19
C GLY A 432 26.36 2.75 -10.84
N ALA A 433 25.94 2.73 -9.57
CA ALA A 433 24.65 2.12 -9.20
C ALA A 433 23.45 2.89 -9.75
N ARG A 434 23.57 4.21 -9.84
CA ARG A 434 22.55 5.06 -10.49
C ARG A 434 22.35 4.69 -11.95
N ASP A 435 23.45 4.58 -12.70
CA ASP A 435 23.39 4.28 -14.14
C ASP A 435 22.84 2.87 -14.40
N ARG A 436 23.21 1.90 -13.55
CA ARG A 436 22.61 0.55 -13.60
C ARG A 436 21.11 0.59 -13.33
N ALA A 437 20.65 1.33 -12.33
CA ALA A 437 19.22 1.47 -12.05
C ALA A 437 18.45 2.13 -13.20
N ILE A 438 19.05 3.11 -13.89
CA ILE A 438 18.46 3.73 -15.09
C ILE A 438 18.37 2.71 -16.24
N ALA A 439 19.44 1.96 -16.49
CA ALA A 439 19.46 0.91 -17.50
C ALA A 439 18.41 -0.18 -17.20
N ASP A 440 18.24 -0.54 -15.93
CA ASP A 440 17.22 -1.48 -15.48
C ASP A 440 15.80 -0.93 -15.72
N CYS A 441 15.53 0.36 -15.43
CA CYS A 441 14.26 1.02 -15.76
C CYS A 441 13.92 0.90 -17.25
N HIS A 442 14.88 1.19 -18.15
CA HIS A 442 14.66 1.08 -19.59
C HIS A 442 14.47 -0.36 -20.06
N ARG A 443 15.21 -1.31 -19.50
CA ARG A 443 15.02 -2.74 -19.81
C ARG A 443 13.62 -3.21 -19.45
N ILE A 444 13.12 -2.83 -18.26
CA ILE A 444 11.74 -3.13 -17.85
C ILE A 444 10.73 -2.43 -18.76
N GLN A 445 10.94 -1.16 -19.09
CA GLN A 445 10.07 -0.44 -20.02
C GLN A 445 9.94 -1.17 -21.37
N SER A 446 11.06 -1.56 -21.98
CA SER A 446 11.06 -2.30 -23.26
C SER A 446 10.28 -3.61 -23.14
N ALA A 447 10.50 -4.39 -22.08
CA ALA A 447 9.79 -5.64 -21.87
C ALA A 447 8.28 -5.45 -21.63
N ILE A 448 7.87 -4.37 -20.95
CA ILE A 448 6.45 -3.99 -20.81
C ILE A 448 5.86 -3.63 -22.17
N HIS A 449 6.59 -2.86 -22.98
CA HIS A 449 6.13 -2.45 -24.31
C HIS A 449 5.97 -3.64 -25.25
N ASP A 450 6.91 -4.57 -25.24
CA ASP A 450 6.83 -5.77 -26.08
C ASP A 450 5.66 -6.67 -25.65
N ARG A 451 5.48 -6.87 -24.34
CA ARG A 451 4.40 -7.70 -23.80
C ARG A 451 3.01 -7.12 -24.06
N TYR A 452 2.86 -5.80 -23.98
CA TYR A 452 1.58 -5.10 -24.13
C TYR A 452 1.54 -4.19 -25.36
N ALA A 453 2.24 -4.58 -26.43
CA ALA A 453 2.35 -3.81 -27.67
C ALA A 453 1.00 -3.29 -28.21
N PRO A 454 -0.11 -4.05 -28.17
CA PRO A 454 -1.42 -3.52 -28.58
C PRO A 454 -1.88 -2.32 -27.75
N LEU A 455 -1.71 -2.35 -26.42
CA LEU A 455 -2.09 -1.23 -25.55
C LEU A 455 -1.20 -0.01 -25.77
N VAL A 456 0.11 -0.21 -25.92
CA VAL A 456 1.07 0.87 -26.16
C VAL A 456 0.81 1.54 -27.52
N SER A 457 0.65 0.75 -28.58
CA SER A 457 0.39 1.26 -29.93
C SER A 457 -0.91 2.07 -30.04
N GLN A 458 -1.87 1.82 -29.13
CA GLN A 458 -3.14 2.53 -29.04
C GLN A 458 -3.11 3.71 -28.06
N GLY A 459 -1.98 4.00 -27.40
CA GLY A 459 -1.92 5.02 -26.34
C GLY A 459 -2.76 4.67 -25.11
N LEU A 460 -3.04 3.39 -24.87
CA LEU A 460 -3.78 2.87 -23.72
C LEU A 460 -2.86 2.40 -22.58
N LEU A 461 -1.54 2.49 -22.75
CA LEU A 461 -0.57 2.23 -21.69
C LEU A 461 0.57 3.24 -21.82
N HIS A 462 0.89 3.91 -20.72
CA HIS A 462 2.00 4.84 -20.63
C HIS A 462 2.89 4.49 -19.45
N THR A 463 4.19 4.74 -19.58
CA THR A 463 5.17 4.48 -18.51
C THR A 463 5.89 5.75 -18.09
N LEU A 464 6.07 5.94 -16.78
CA LEU A 464 6.99 6.90 -16.17
C LEU A 464 8.14 6.13 -15.51
N LEU A 465 9.37 6.48 -15.86
CA LEU A 465 10.58 5.86 -15.30
C LEU A 465 11.16 6.75 -14.22
N THR A 466 11.40 6.16 -13.05
CA THR A 466 11.94 6.87 -11.89
C THR A 466 13.06 6.07 -11.23
N VAL A 467 14.04 6.76 -10.66
CA VAL A 467 15.07 6.15 -9.82
C VAL A 467 15.22 6.90 -8.51
N ARG A 468 15.54 6.19 -7.43
CA ARG A 468 15.67 6.81 -6.11
C ARG A 468 16.93 6.33 -5.38
N ASP A 469 17.64 7.26 -4.75
CA ASP A 469 18.73 6.92 -3.84
C ASP A 469 18.13 6.48 -2.50
N ARG A 470 18.28 5.21 -2.14
CA ARG A 470 17.77 4.66 -0.88
C ARG A 470 18.58 5.08 0.35
N ASP A 471 19.79 5.61 0.16
CA ASP A 471 20.64 6.11 1.23
C ASP A 471 20.29 7.54 1.64
N GLN A 472 19.45 8.24 0.87
CA GLN A 472 19.04 9.62 1.13
C GLN A 472 17.52 9.71 1.32
N PRO A 473 17.03 10.68 2.10
CA PRO A 473 15.59 10.89 2.30
C PRO A 473 14.95 11.65 1.13
N HIS A 474 15.56 11.64 -0.07
CA HIS A 474 15.05 12.38 -1.22
C HIS A 474 13.99 11.58 -1.99
N SER A 475 13.17 12.30 -2.74
CA SER A 475 12.19 11.75 -3.67
C SER A 475 12.84 11.07 -4.86
N ALA A 476 12.03 10.30 -5.60
CA ALA A 476 12.48 9.67 -6.82
C ALA A 476 12.66 10.72 -7.93
N VAL A 477 13.68 10.53 -8.76
CA VAL A 477 13.98 11.40 -9.90
C VAL A 477 13.44 10.74 -11.17
N VAL A 478 12.73 11.51 -12.00
CA VAL A 478 12.28 11.07 -13.31
C VAL A 478 13.47 10.95 -14.26
N VAL A 479 13.55 9.82 -14.97
CA VAL A 479 14.62 9.53 -15.94
C VAL A 479 14.12 9.22 -17.33
N GLY A 480 12.80 9.18 -17.53
CA GLY A 480 12.18 9.07 -18.84
C GLY A 480 10.67 8.82 -18.75
N SER A 481 9.97 9.06 -19.84
CA SER A 481 8.54 8.81 -19.98
C SER A 481 8.18 8.50 -21.43
N THR A 482 7.12 7.70 -21.64
CA THR A 482 6.50 7.57 -22.97
C THR A 482 5.82 8.84 -23.45
N LEU A 483 5.68 9.84 -22.57
CA LEU A 483 5.06 11.14 -22.84
C LEU A 483 6.11 12.24 -23.05
N ASP A 484 7.40 11.90 -23.05
CA ASP A 484 8.44 12.88 -23.37
C ASP A 484 8.31 13.28 -24.86
N PRO A 485 8.60 14.55 -25.20
CA PRO A 485 8.53 15.01 -26.58
C PRO A 485 9.49 14.18 -27.43
N VAL A 486 9.01 13.68 -28.57
CA VAL A 486 9.85 13.00 -29.56
C VAL A 486 10.88 14.01 -30.04
N GLN A 487 12.15 13.82 -29.67
CA GLN A 487 13.24 14.61 -30.25
C GLN A 487 13.24 14.32 -31.76
N GLN A 488 12.80 15.30 -32.55
CA GLN A 488 13.05 15.26 -33.98
C GLN A 488 14.57 15.36 -34.14
N GLU A 489 15.20 14.27 -34.59
CA GLU A 489 16.56 14.35 -35.12
C GLU A 489 16.55 15.47 -36.17
N ALA A 490 17.42 16.47 -35.98
CA ALA A 490 17.58 17.54 -36.95
C ALA A 490 18.04 16.91 -38.27
N HIS A 491 17.12 16.80 -39.22
CA HIS A 491 17.39 16.39 -40.59
C HIS A 491 17.98 17.54 -41.41
#